data_AF-A0A9E5GIK5-F1
#
_entry.id   AF-A0A9E5GIK5-F1
#
_cell.length_a   1.000
_cell.length_b   1.000
_cell.length_c   1.000
_cell.angle_alpha   90.00
_cell.angle_beta   90.00
_cell.angle_gamma   90.00
#
_symmetry.space_group_name_H-M   'P 1'
#
loop_
_entity.id
_entity.type
_entity.pdbx_description
1 polymer ?
#
loop_
_entity_poly.entity_id
_entity_poly.type
_entity_poly.pdbx_seq_one_letter_code
_entity_poly.pdbx_strand_id
1 'polypeptide(L)'
;AIEKVLTPDCKTIEDLAAFLKIEKRQTAKAVFMVGTFINDTNGEEEERLIVGIIRGDLEVEENKLQNAARANALRPAHPEEILAKKMVPGYGSAIGCSADVLVIVDDSVSESNNLVAGANIEGYHLLNTNFARDYQGTVADIASACANYECPQCKHPLASSKGVEVGNIFQLNTRYSDSMNCTYQDENGARKPVIMGSYGIGVGRLLACLAENYCDDKGLCLPISVAPMQVHLVSLVKDPAMGESLYNQLTQAGIDVLYDDRKESAGVKFADADLIGLPIRITLGNRSLKEGKVEVKVRSNLEENLSFNLETVIDQTKALVADLQDDLAAKIVEKEWEKA
;
A
#
# COMPACT_ATOMS: atom_id res chain seq x y z
N ALA A 1 -40.13 -22.25 4.48
CA ALA A 1 -39.74 -22.39 5.90
C ALA A 1 -38.29 -22.81 5.95
N ILE A 2 -37.56 -22.51 7.03
CA ILE A 2 -36.20 -23.04 7.22
C ILE A 2 -36.26 -24.56 7.34
N GLU A 3 -35.28 -25.26 6.76
CA GLU A 3 -35.16 -26.71 6.81
C GLU A 3 -33.75 -27.09 7.28
N LYS A 4 -33.64 -27.99 8.25
CA LYS A 4 -32.34 -28.45 8.75
C LYS A 4 -31.88 -29.67 7.98
N VAL A 5 -30.65 -29.62 7.46
CA VAL A 5 -30.02 -30.69 6.69
C VAL A 5 -28.72 -31.15 7.34
N LEU A 6 -28.46 -32.46 7.31
CA LEU A 6 -27.21 -33.06 7.78
C LEU A 6 -26.13 -32.85 6.72
N THR A 7 -25.02 -32.25 7.12
CA THR A 7 -23.85 -31.89 6.31
C THR A 7 -22.59 -32.25 7.11
N PRO A 8 -22.28 -33.55 7.25
CA PRO A 8 -21.16 -33.99 8.08
C PRO A 8 -19.85 -33.49 7.47
N ASP A 9 -18.91 -33.10 8.33
CA ASP A 9 -17.56 -32.64 7.96
C ASP A 9 -17.49 -31.42 7.00
N CYS A 10 -18.60 -30.74 6.76
CA CYS A 10 -18.66 -29.54 5.91
C CYS A 10 -18.41 -28.28 6.74
N LYS A 11 -17.14 -27.96 7.03
CA LYS A 11 -16.76 -26.78 7.85
C LYS A 11 -16.44 -25.52 7.04
N THR A 12 -16.27 -25.66 5.73
CA THR A 12 -15.96 -24.54 4.81
C THR A 12 -17.12 -24.31 3.83
N ILE A 13 -17.15 -23.12 3.23
CA ILE A 13 -18.15 -22.81 2.19
C ILE A 13 -17.93 -23.67 0.95
N GLU A 14 -16.67 -23.96 0.62
CA GLU A 14 -16.27 -24.86 -0.47
C GLU A 14 -16.88 -26.25 -0.27
N ASP A 15 -16.69 -26.85 0.91
CA ASP A 15 -17.18 -28.19 1.22
C ASP A 15 -18.70 -28.23 1.20
N LEU A 16 -19.35 -27.22 1.79
CA LEU A 16 -20.81 -27.12 1.84
C LEU A 16 -21.42 -26.99 0.44
N ALA A 17 -20.87 -26.11 -0.39
CA ALA A 17 -21.33 -25.88 -1.75
C ALA A 17 -21.20 -27.15 -2.61
N ALA A 18 -20.05 -27.84 -2.49
CA ALA A 18 -19.81 -29.11 -3.17
C ALA A 18 -20.78 -30.21 -2.70
N PHE A 19 -20.99 -30.34 -1.38
CA PHE A 19 -21.86 -31.35 -0.79
C PHE A 19 -23.33 -31.18 -1.23
N LEU A 20 -23.84 -29.95 -1.17
CA LEU A 20 -25.22 -29.63 -1.53
C LEU A 20 -25.43 -29.40 -3.04
N LYS A 21 -24.35 -29.40 -3.83
CA LYS A 21 -24.36 -29.12 -5.27
C LYS A 21 -24.99 -27.77 -5.61
N ILE A 22 -24.61 -26.76 -4.85
CA ILE A 22 -25.04 -25.36 -5.01
C ILE A 22 -23.83 -24.47 -5.27
N GLU A 23 -24.08 -23.25 -5.72
CA GLU A 23 -23.02 -22.25 -5.83
C GLU A 23 -22.70 -21.60 -4.48
N LYS A 24 -21.47 -21.13 -4.29
CA LYS A 24 -21.05 -20.38 -3.09
C LYS A 24 -21.92 -19.14 -2.83
N ARG A 25 -22.43 -18.50 -3.90
CA ARG A 25 -23.34 -17.35 -3.79
C ARG A 25 -24.69 -17.69 -3.13
N GLN A 26 -25.02 -18.98 -3.01
CA GLN A 26 -26.26 -19.46 -2.39
C GLN A 26 -26.07 -19.78 -0.90
N THR A 27 -24.90 -19.51 -0.32
CA THR A 27 -24.61 -19.72 1.10
C THR A 27 -24.37 -18.40 1.82
N ALA A 28 -24.55 -18.41 3.14
CA ALA A 28 -24.21 -17.31 4.04
C ALA A 28 -23.12 -17.79 5.00
N LYS A 29 -21.99 -17.07 5.00
CA LYS A 29 -20.84 -17.27 5.88
C LYS A 29 -20.98 -16.39 7.11
N ALA A 30 -20.66 -16.95 8.28
CA ALA A 30 -20.55 -16.20 9.54
C ALA A 30 -19.07 -16.04 9.92
N VAL A 31 -18.64 -14.79 10.13
CA VAL A 31 -17.30 -14.43 10.59
C VAL A 31 -17.42 -13.88 12.01
N PHE A 32 -16.66 -14.45 12.93
CA PHE A 32 -16.75 -14.15 14.36
C PHE A 32 -15.53 -13.34 14.82
N MET A 33 -15.79 -12.12 15.28
CA MET A 33 -14.78 -11.20 15.80
C MET A 33 -15.17 -10.76 17.21
N VAL A 34 -14.21 -10.36 18.02
CA VAL A 34 -14.45 -9.62 19.26
C VAL A 34 -14.03 -8.18 19.03
N GLY A 35 -14.95 -7.26 19.32
CA GLY A 35 -14.69 -5.83 19.28
C GLY A 35 -14.45 -5.27 20.67
N THR A 36 -13.48 -4.37 20.78
CA THR A 36 -13.26 -3.55 21.98
C THR A 36 -14.04 -2.24 21.84
N PHE A 37 -14.76 -1.87 22.88
CA PHE A 37 -15.58 -0.66 22.98
C PHE A 37 -15.20 0.10 24.24
N ILE A 38 -15.36 1.41 24.24
CA ILE A 38 -15.24 2.22 25.45
C ILE A 38 -16.66 2.51 25.93
N ASN A 39 -16.95 2.20 27.19
CA ASN A 39 -18.23 2.52 27.80
C ASN A 39 -18.25 4.03 28.15
N ASP A 40 -19.18 4.77 27.53
CA ASP A 40 -19.31 6.22 27.70
C ASP A 40 -19.59 6.67 29.15
N THR A 41 -20.04 5.76 30.02
CA THR A 41 -20.44 6.08 31.40
C THR A 41 -19.30 6.00 32.40
N ASN A 42 -18.44 4.98 32.31
CA ASN A 42 -17.33 4.74 33.24
C ASN A 42 -15.95 4.86 32.57
N GLY A 43 -15.89 4.96 31.25
CA GLY A 43 -14.64 5.03 30.48
C GLY A 43 -13.88 3.71 30.39
N GLU A 44 -14.48 2.59 30.83
CA GLU A 44 -13.83 1.28 30.83
C GLU A 44 -13.95 0.60 29.46
N GLU A 45 -12.96 -0.23 29.13
CA GLU A 45 -12.99 -1.06 27.94
C GLU A 45 -13.89 -2.28 28.15
N GLU A 46 -14.83 -2.48 27.24
CA GLU A 46 -15.71 -3.64 27.19
C GLU A 46 -15.49 -4.40 25.89
N GLU A 47 -15.42 -5.72 25.98
CA GLU A 47 -15.38 -6.59 24.81
C GLU A 47 -16.78 -7.14 24.49
N ARG A 48 -17.15 -7.13 23.21
CA ARG A 48 -18.40 -7.74 22.73
C ARG A 48 -18.14 -8.58 21.48
N LEU A 49 -18.83 -9.71 21.40
CA LEU A 49 -18.79 -10.56 20.21
C LEU A 49 -19.55 -9.88 19.07
N ILE A 50 -18.90 -9.80 17.92
CA ILE A 50 -19.43 -9.33 16.66
C ILE A 50 -19.52 -10.53 15.72
N VAL A 51 -20.65 -10.69 15.06
CA VAL A 51 -20.80 -11.63 13.96
C VAL A 51 -21.11 -10.89 12.66
N GLY A 52 -20.18 -10.98 11.71
CA GLY A 52 -20.38 -10.54 10.34
C GLY A 52 -21.02 -11.65 9.52
N ILE A 53 -22.17 -11.40 8.91
CA ILE A 53 -22.86 -12.34 8.01
C ILE A 53 -22.73 -11.84 6.58
N ILE A 54 -22.09 -12.62 5.72
CA ILE A 54 -21.80 -12.26 4.32
C ILE A 54 -22.11 -13.43 3.38
N ARG A 55 -22.35 -13.17 2.10
CA ARG A 55 -22.54 -14.23 1.08
C ARG A 55 -21.26 -15.07 0.94
N GLY A 56 -21.40 -16.38 0.75
CA GLY A 56 -20.29 -17.31 0.86
C GLY A 56 -19.21 -17.23 -0.23
N ASP A 57 -19.49 -16.57 -1.35
CA ASP A 57 -18.54 -16.25 -2.41
C ASP A 57 -17.74 -14.95 -2.16
N LEU A 58 -18.04 -14.21 -1.09
CA LEU A 58 -17.40 -12.96 -0.73
C LEU A 58 -16.53 -13.11 0.53
N GLU A 59 -15.56 -12.22 0.68
CA GLU A 59 -14.70 -12.13 1.86
C GLU A 59 -14.99 -10.87 2.66
N VAL A 60 -14.91 -10.97 3.99
CA VAL A 60 -15.09 -9.83 4.89
C VAL A 60 -13.85 -8.94 4.84
N GLU A 61 -14.06 -7.63 4.72
CA GLU A 61 -13.03 -6.62 4.97
C GLU A 61 -13.14 -6.17 6.44
N GLU A 62 -12.11 -6.46 7.23
CA GLU A 62 -12.14 -6.28 8.69
C GLU A 62 -12.31 -4.83 9.11
N ASN A 63 -11.74 -3.85 8.38
CA ASN A 63 -11.90 -2.44 8.71
C ASN A 63 -13.34 -1.96 8.47
N LYS A 64 -13.98 -2.41 7.39
CA LYS A 64 -15.41 -2.15 7.14
C LYS A 64 -16.27 -2.74 8.25
N LEU A 65 -16.02 -3.98 8.65
CA LEU A 65 -16.71 -4.62 9.77
C LEU A 65 -16.51 -3.84 11.07
N GLN A 66 -15.28 -3.42 11.37
CA GLN A 66 -14.94 -2.63 12.55
C GLN A 66 -15.72 -1.30 12.58
N ASN A 67 -15.72 -0.59 11.45
CA ASN A 67 -16.39 0.69 11.30
C ASN A 67 -17.92 0.54 11.43
N ALA A 68 -18.49 -0.49 10.80
CA ALA A 68 -19.92 -0.79 10.89
C ALA A 68 -20.35 -1.14 12.33
N ALA A 69 -19.52 -1.91 13.04
CA ALA A 69 -19.72 -2.24 14.45
C ALA A 69 -19.43 -1.06 15.39
N ARG A 70 -18.72 -0.03 14.92
CA ARG A 70 -18.17 1.08 15.73
C ARG A 70 -17.23 0.61 16.84
N ALA A 71 -16.46 -0.44 16.56
CA ALA A 71 -15.47 -0.96 17.50
C ALA A 71 -14.15 -0.18 17.41
N ASN A 72 -13.48 -0.01 18.54
CA ASN A 72 -12.16 0.65 18.61
C ASN A 72 -11.05 -0.26 18.07
N ALA A 73 -11.21 -1.57 18.22
CA ALA A 73 -10.32 -2.60 17.71
C ALA A 73 -11.12 -3.88 17.44
N LEU A 74 -10.60 -4.75 16.59
CA LEU A 74 -11.10 -6.10 16.34
C LEU A 74 -10.02 -7.15 16.57
N ARG A 75 -10.43 -8.33 17.03
CA ARG A 75 -9.64 -9.56 17.02
C ARG A 75 -10.52 -10.74 16.59
N PRO A 76 -9.96 -11.82 16.01
CA PRO A 76 -10.70 -13.07 15.84
C PRO A 76 -11.24 -13.58 17.19
N ALA A 77 -12.48 -14.05 17.19
CA ALA A 77 -13.08 -14.64 18.38
C ALA A 77 -12.52 -16.04 18.65
N HIS A 78 -12.28 -16.37 19.91
CA HIS A 78 -11.91 -17.72 20.31
C HIS A 78 -13.14 -18.65 20.31
N PRO A 79 -12.97 -19.97 20.04
CA PRO A 79 -14.10 -20.91 19.98
C PRO A 79 -15.01 -20.90 21.21
N GLU A 80 -14.45 -20.76 22.40
CA GLU A 80 -15.19 -20.69 23.66
C GLU A 80 -16.10 -19.45 23.75
N GLU A 81 -15.68 -18.31 23.21
CA GLU A 81 -16.47 -17.08 23.17
C GLU A 81 -17.67 -17.23 22.23
N ILE A 82 -17.46 -17.93 21.10
CA ILE A 82 -18.50 -18.22 20.10
C ILE A 82 -19.53 -19.21 20.68
N LEU A 83 -19.07 -20.27 21.33
CA LEU A 83 -19.91 -21.29 21.98
C LEU A 83 -20.74 -20.69 23.12
N ALA A 84 -20.15 -19.79 23.92
CA ALA A 84 -20.87 -19.08 24.99
C ALA A 84 -22.05 -18.25 24.48
N LYS A 85 -22.05 -17.88 23.19
CA LYS A 85 -23.14 -17.15 22.51
C LYS A 85 -24.04 -18.02 21.64
N LYS A 86 -24.02 -19.35 21.86
CA LYS A 86 -24.85 -20.36 21.19
C LYS A 86 -24.57 -20.50 19.69
N MET A 87 -23.33 -20.27 19.28
CA MET A 87 -22.89 -20.45 17.90
C MET A 87 -21.77 -21.48 17.82
N VAL A 88 -21.57 -22.10 16.66
CA VAL A 88 -20.60 -23.18 16.47
C VAL A 88 -19.68 -22.84 15.29
N PRO A 89 -18.36 -22.71 15.48
CA PRO A 89 -17.43 -22.48 14.36
C PRO A 89 -17.58 -23.53 13.26
N GLY A 90 -17.57 -23.11 11.99
CA GLY A 90 -17.80 -23.98 10.83
C GLY A 90 -19.27 -24.35 10.57
N TYR A 91 -20.16 -24.17 11.54
CA TYR A 91 -21.62 -24.41 11.43
C TYR A 91 -22.42 -23.23 11.98
N GLY A 92 -21.84 -22.04 11.97
CA GLY A 92 -22.33 -20.89 12.72
C GLY A 92 -23.25 -19.99 11.89
N SER A 93 -24.22 -19.35 12.56
CA SER A 93 -25.03 -18.26 12.01
C SER A 93 -25.59 -17.36 13.13
N ALA A 94 -26.15 -16.21 12.76
CA ALA A 94 -26.83 -15.33 13.70
C ALA A 94 -28.20 -15.84 14.18
N ILE A 95 -28.66 -17.02 13.73
CA ILE A 95 -29.98 -17.56 14.06
C ILE A 95 -29.96 -18.12 15.49
N GLY A 96 -30.69 -17.45 16.40
CA GLY A 96 -30.80 -17.87 17.80
C GLY A 96 -29.57 -17.54 18.66
N CYS A 97 -28.67 -16.67 18.19
CA CYS A 97 -27.56 -16.16 18.99
C CYS A 97 -28.06 -15.31 20.16
N SER A 98 -27.21 -15.11 21.17
CA SER A 98 -27.54 -14.27 22.32
C SER A 98 -27.78 -12.80 21.90
N ALA A 99 -28.67 -12.11 22.63
CA ALA A 99 -29.10 -10.74 22.30
C ALA A 99 -28.00 -9.67 22.48
N ASP A 100 -26.92 -10.00 23.18
CA ASP A 100 -25.77 -9.13 23.41
C ASP A 100 -24.68 -9.26 22.32
N VAL A 101 -24.89 -10.12 21.32
CA VAL A 101 -24.03 -10.22 20.13
C VAL A 101 -24.38 -9.10 19.15
N LEU A 102 -23.36 -8.41 18.64
CA LEU A 102 -23.51 -7.43 17.57
C LEU A 102 -23.53 -8.15 16.22
N VAL A 103 -24.72 -8.19 15.59
CA VAL A 103 -24.90 -8.79 14.27
C VAL A 103 -24.77 -7.72 13.19
N ILE A 104 -23.76 -7.84 12.35
CA ILE A 104 -23.55 -7.01 11.15
C ILE A 104 -23.81 -7.88 9.93
N VAL A 105 -24.66 -7.42 9.02
CA VAL A 105 -25.08 -8.18 7.84
C VAL A 105 -24.66 -7.42 6.59
N ASP A 106 -23.94 -8.09 5.69
CA ASP A 106 -23.56 -7.53 4.41
C ASP A 106 -24.80 -7.24 3.54
N ASP A 107 -24.74 -6.20 2.72
CA ASP A 107 -25.81 -5.87 1.77
C ASP A 107 -26.14 -7.06 0.86
N SER A 108 -25.12 -7.82 0.42
CA SER A 108 -25.29 -9.03 -0.39
C SER A 108 -26.18 -10.09 0.24
N VAL A 109 -26.22 -10.20 1.57
CA VAL A 109 -27.08 -11.13 2.31
C VAL A 109 -28.48 -10.56 2.47
N SER A 110 -28.58 -9.25 2.75
CA SER A 110 -29.87 -8.57 2.89
C SER A 110 -30.69 -8.56 1.60
N GLU A 111 -30.01 -8.58 0.44
CA GLU A 111 -30.62 -8.60 -0.90
C GLU A 111 -30.82 -10.02 -1.45
N SER A 112 -30.32 -11.03 -0.75
CA SER A 112 -30.44 -12.44 -1.14
C SER A 112 -31.58 -13.13 -0.40
N ASN A 113 -32.16 -14.13 -1.05
CA ASN A 113 -33.21 -14.96 -0.45
C ASN A 113 -32.77 -16.42 -0.39
N ASN A 114 -33.28 -17.13 0.62
CA ASN A 114 -33.14 -18.57 0.78
C ASN A 114 -31.69 -19.10 0.79
N LEU A 115 -30.80 -18.39 1.46
CA LEU A 115 -29.40 -18.80 1.60
C LEU A 115 -29.27 -20.04 2.50
N VAL A 116 -28.21 -20.81 2.30
CA VAL A 116 -27.80 -21.87 3.22
C VAL A 116 -26.84 -21.31 4.27
N ALA A 117 -27.18 -21.42 5.54
CA ALA A 117 -26.36 -20.94 6.66
C ALA A 117 -26.12 -22.04 7.70
N GLY A 118 -25.15 -21.85 8.58
CA GLY A 118 -24.89 -22.76 9.68
C GLY A 118 -26.08 -22.91 10.63
N ALA A 119 -26.33 -24.13 11.14
CA ALA A 119 -27.45 -24.39 12.05
C ALA A 119 -27.15 -24.11 13.53
N ASN A 120 -25.96 -23.62 13.86
CA ASN A 120 -25.42 -23.55 15.22
C ASN A 120 -25.38 -24.94 15.93
N ILE A 121 -25.30 -26.00 15.14
CA ILE A 121 -25.21 -27.40 15.58
C ILE A 121 -24.17 -28.07 14.69
N GLU A 122 -23.17 -28.73 15.29
CA GLU A 122 -22.13 -29.43 14.56
C GLU A 122 -22.71 -30.46 13.59
N GLY A 123 -22.26 -30.43 12.33
CA GLY A 123 -22.69 -31.33 11.28
C GLY A 123 -24.02 -30.95 10.62
N TYR A 124 -24.63 -29.80 10.94
CA TYR A 124 -25.90 -29.38 10.35
C TYR A 124 -25.86 -27.95 9.80
N HIS A 125 -26.57 -27.77 8.68
CA HIS A 125 -26.88 -26.46 8.10
C HIS A 125 -28.39 -26.26 7.99
N LEU A 126 -28.80 -25.01 7.80
CA LEU A 126 -30.17 -24.59 7.54
C LEU A 126 -30.29 -24.15 6.08
N LEU A 127 -31.21 -24.78 5.36
CA LEU A 127 -31.65 -24.35 4.04
C LEU A 127 -32.70 -23.25 4.17
N ASN A 128 -32.79 -22.43 3.12
CA ASN A 128 -33.82 -21.40 2.96
C ASN A 128 -33.81 -20.33 4.06
N THR A 129 -32.64 -19.96 4.59
CA THR A 129 -32.51 -18.86 5.56
C THR A 129 -32.71 -17.51 4.88
N ASN A 130 -33.36 -16.58 5.58
CA ASN A 130 -33.65 -15.24 5.07
C ASN A 130 -33.42 -14.21 6.19
N PHE A 131 -32.65 -13.16 5.86
CA PHE A 131 -32.51 -11.98 6.71
C PHE A 131 -33.89 -11.34 6.98
N ALA A 132 -34.02 -10.68 8.13
CA ALA A 132 -35.26 -10.11 8.69
C ALA A 132 -36.36 -11.12 9.07
N ARG A 133 -36.44 -12.30 8.44
CA ARG A 133 -37.37 -13.37 8.85
C ARG A 133 -36.78 -14.23 9.97
N ASP A 134 -35.54 -14.69 9.80
CA ASP A 134 -34.94 -15.70 10.70
C ASP A 134 -33.96 -15.10 11.71
N TYR A 135 -33.39 -13.93 11.41
CA TYR A 135 -32.50 -13.16 12.28
C TYR A 135 -32.51 -11.67 11.89
N GLN A 136 -32.03 -10.81 12.79
CA GLN A 136 -31.95 -9.36 12.64
C GLN A 136 -30.52 -8.89 12.84
N GLY A 137 -30.18 -7.72 12.30
CA GLY A 137 -28.83 -7.14 12.41
C GLY A 137 -28.74 -5.79 11.70
N THR A 138 -27.60 -5.13 11.85
CA THR A 138 -27.32 -3.87 11.14
C THR A 138 -26.79 -4.18 9.76
N VAL A 139 -27.44 -3.67 8.71
CA VAL A 139 -26.97 -3.84 7.34
C VAL A 139 -25.84 -2.84 7.04
N ALA A 140 -24.72 -3.31 6.52
CA ALA A 140 -23.58 -2.49 6.13
C ALA A 140 -22.75 -3.19 5.04
N ASP A 141 -22.08 -2.43 4.17
CA ASP A 141 -21.05 -2.97 3.26
C ASP A 141 -19.86 -3.44 4.10
N ILE A 142 -19.65 -4.74 4.17
CA ILE A 142 -18.51 -5.38 4.85
C ILE A 142 -17.70 -6.27 3.91
N ALA A 143 -18.03 -6.27 2.61
CA ALA A 143 -17.36 -7.08 1.61
C ALA A 143 -16.03 -6.45 1.15
N SER A 144 -15.02 -7.29 0.95
CA SER A 144 -13.79 -6.92 0.26
C SER A 144 -14.06 -6.70 -1.22
N ALA A 145 -13.56 -5.59 -1.77
CA ALA A 145 -13.61 -5.37 -3.21
C ALA A 145 -12.60 -6.28 -3.94
N CYS A 146 -12.97 -6.74 -5.13
CA CYS A 146 -12.11 -7.56 -5.98
C CYS A 146 -11.96 -6.96 -7.38
N ALA A 147 -10.91 -7.39 -8.08
CA ALA A 147 -10.76 -7.05 -9.49
C ALA A 147 -12.00 -7.48 -10.28
N ASN A 148 -12.37 -6.66 -11.26
CA ASN A 148 -13.55 -6.76 -12.11
C ASN A 148 -14.90 -6.46 -11.44
N TYR A 149 -14.95 -6.15 -10.14
CA TYR A 149 -16.18 -5.63 -9.54
C TYR A 149 -16.51 -4.25 -10.09
N GLU A 150 -17.78 -3.87 -10.08
CA GLU A 150 -18.20 -2.55 -10.57
C GLU A 150 -17.78 -1.43 -9.61
N CYS A 151 -17.17 -0.38 -10.16
CA CYS A 151 -16.91 0.84 -9.40
C CYS A 151 -18.24 1.46 -8.94
N PRO A 152 -18.40 1.84 -7.66
CA PRO A 152 -19.64 2.44 -7.16
C PRO A 152 -19.96 3.79 -7.82
N GLN A 153 -18.97 4.49 -8.35
CA GLN A 153 -19.14 5.81 -8.97
C GLN A 153 -19.36 5.73 -10.49
N CYS A 154 -18.50 5.04 -11.23
CA CYS A 154 -18.53 5.04 -12.70
C CYS A 154 -18.96 3.72 -13.33
N LYS A 155 -19.21 2.66 -12.53
CA LYS A 155 -19.62 1.32 -12.98
C LYS A 155 -18.62 0.57 -13.86
N HIS A 156 -17.45 1.14 -14.13
CA HIS A 156 -16.38 0.41 -14.80
C HIS A 156 -15.75 -0.66 -13.90
N PRO A 157 -15.21 -1.75 -14.47
CA PRO A 157 -14.54 -2.80 -13.71
C PRO A 157 -13.33 -2.26 -12.94
N LEU A 158 -13.23 -2.61 -11.66
CA LEU A 158 -12.08 -2.29 -10.82
C LEU A 158 -10.84 -3.08 -11.25
N ALA A 159 -9.68 -2.43 -11.26
CA ALA A 159 -8.38 -3.08 -11.42
C ALA A 159 -7.69 -3.17 -10.05
N SER A 160 -6.93 -4.24 -9.83
CA SER A 160 -6.13 -4.43 -8.61
C SER A 160 -4.64 -4.42 -8.97
N SER A 161 -3.88 -3.57 -8.30
CA SER A 161 -2.41 -3.50 -8.38
C SER A 161 -1.83 -3.52 -6.98
N LYS A 162 -0.63 -4.07 -6.83
CA LYS A 162 0.12 -3.97 -5.57
C LYS A 162 0.88 -2.65 -5.56
N GLY A 163 0.91 -2.01 -4.40
CA GLY A 163 1.62 -0.76 -4.18
C GLY A 163 2.21 -0.69 -2.78
N VAL A 164 3.24 0.11 -2.65
CA VAL A 164 3.84 0.46 -1.35
C VAL A 164 3.32 1.84 -0.97
N GLU A 165 2.68 1.96 0.19
CA GLU A 165 2.21 3.25 0.69
C GLU A 165 3.42 4.13 1.05
N VAL A 166 3.76 5.11 0.23
CA VAL A 166 4.90 6.02 0.47
C VAL A 166 4.51 7.30 1.19
N GLY A 167 3.22 7.58 1.29
CA GLY A 167 2.70 8.72 2.02
C GLY A 167 1.19 8.60 2.23
N ASN A 168 0.69 9.38 3.19
CA ASN A 168 -0.72 9.37 3.58
C ASN A 168 -1.14 10.74 4.09
N ILE A 169 -2.40 11.07 3.87
CA ILE A 169 -2.99 12.34 4.27
C ILE A 169 -4.26 12.07 5.07
N PHE A 170 -4.41 12.74 6.22
CA PHE A 170 -5.53 12.53 7.12
C PHE A 170 -6.23 13.85 7.43
N GLN A 171 -7.56 13.85 7.31
CA GLN A 171 -8.42 14.88 7.90
C GLN A 171 -8.69 14.49 9.35
N LEU A 172 -7.89 15.03 10.27
CA LEU A 172 -8.01 14.73 11.70
C LEU A 172 -9.16 15.48 12.36
N ASN A 173 -9.69 16.52 11.69
CA ASN A 173 -10.74 17.40 12.18
C ASN A 173 -10.38 17.90 13.58
N THR A 174 -11.24 17.68 14.57
CA THR A 174 -11.04 18.19 15.93
C THR A 174 -10.55 17.14 16.92
N ARG A 175 -10.24 15.91 16.46
CA ARG A 175 -9.91 14.76 17.33
C ARG A 175 -8.86 15.08 18.39
N TYR A 176 -7.76 15.73 17.99
CA TYR A 176 -6.69 16.09 18.92
C TYR A 176 -6.94 17.43 19.60
N SER A 177 -7.43 18.42 18.86
CA SER A 177 -7.68 19.76 19.41
C SER A 177 -8.69 19.75 20.55
N ASP A 178 -9.72 18.89 20.48
CA ASP A 178 -10.72 18.74 21.55
C ASP A 178 -10.06 18.15 22.81
N SER A 179 -9.31 17.04 22.65
CA SER A 179 -8.63 16.37 23.77
C SER A 179 -7.57 17.22 24.46
N MET A 180 -6.90 18.11 23.71
CA MET A 180 -5.81 18.95 24.20
C MET A 180 -6.25 20.39 24.55
N ASN A 181 -7.54 20.71 24.41
CA ASN A 181 -8.08 22.06 24.58
C ASN A 181 -7.39 23.12 23.70
N CYS A 182 -6.99 22.74 22.48
CA CYS A 182 -6.39 23.63 21.49
C CYS A 182 -7.49 24.37 20.72
N THR A 183 -7.70 25.65 21.07
CA THR A 183 -8.83 26.45 20.57
C THR A 183 -8.36 27.80 20.03
N TYR A 184 -9.12 28.35 19.08
CA TYR A 184 -8.97 29.72 18.57
C TYR A 184 -10.29 30.48 18.72
N GLN A 185 -10.24 31.81 18.66
CA GLN A 185 -11.43 32.65 18.61
C GLN A 185 -11.78 32.93 17.14
N ASP A 186 -13.00 32.60 16.73
CA ASP A 186 -13.47 32.87 15.37
C ASP A 186 -13.85 34.35 15.15
N GLU A 187 -14.26 34.67 13.92
CA GLU A 187 -14.71 36.01 13.53
C GLU A 187 -15.90 36.56 14.34
N ASN A 188 -16.68 35.69 14.98
CA ASN A 188 -17.82 36.05 15.81
C ASN A 188 -17.47 36.11 17.30
N GLY A 189 -16.19 35.90 17.65
CA GLY A 189 -15.74 35.90 19.03
C GLY A 189 -15.93 34.55 19.75
N ALA A 190 -16.41 33.51 19.08
CA ALA A 190 -16.65 32.19 19.68
C ALA A 190 -15.35 31.37 19.74
N ARG A 191 -15.13 30.67 20.87
CA ARG A 191 -14.02 29.72 20.99
C ARG A 191 -14.35 28.44 20.24
N LYS A 192 -13.54 28.07 19.26
CA LYS A 192 -13.68 26.85 18.47
C LYS A 192 -12.40 26.01 18.53
N PRO A 193 -12.51 24.68 18.50
CA PRO A 193 -11.34 23.82 18.33
C PRO A 193 -10.69 24.02 16.96
N VAL A 194 -9.37 23.87 16.91
CA VAL A 194 -8.61 23.97 15.66
C VAL A 194 -8.89 22.76 14.78
N ILE A 195 -9.27 22.98 13.51
CA ILE A 195 -9.39 21.91 12.52
C ILE A 195 -7.99 21.49 12.07
N MET A 196 -7.66 20.21 12.20
CA MET A 196 -6.33 19.68 11.92
C MET A 196 -6.32 18.75 10.71
N GLY A 197 -5.26 18.88 9.90
CA GLY A 197 -4.85 17.90 8.90
C GLY A 197 -3.46 17.37 9.23
N SER A 198 -3.16 16.14 8.81
CA SER A 198 -1.83 15.54 8.94
C SER A 198 -1.38 14.99 7.60
N TYR A 199 -0.10 15.17 7.28
CA TYR A 199 0.51 14.78 6.01
C TYR A 199 1.83 14.08 6.31
N GLY A 200 1.92 12.81 5.93
CA GLY A 200 3.10 11.98 6.17
C GLY A 200 3.69 11.46 4.88
N ILE A 201 5.02 11.52 4.75
CA ILE A 201 5.79 10.90 3.68
C ILE A 201 6.87 10.03 4.31
N GLY A 202 6.91 8.75 3.95
CA GLY A 202 7.90 7.79 4.44
C GLY A 202 9.21 7.89 3.67
N VAL A 203 10.07 8.86 4.00
CA VAL A 203 11.33 9.11 3.27
C VAL A 203 12.23 7.88 3.18
N GLY A 204 12.38 7.11 4.27
CA GLY A 204 13.16 5.86 4.24
C GLY A 204 12.52 4.78 3.35
N ARG A 205 11.18 4.72 3.30
CA ARG A 205 10.44 3.80 2.44
C ARG A 205 10.54 4.21 0.97
N LEU A 206 10.54 5.52 0.68
CA LEU A 206 10.79 6.04 -0.67
C LEU A 206 12.15 5.60 -1.21
N LEU A 207 13.19 5.57 -0.39
CA LEU A 207 14.50 5.07 -0.81
C LEU A 207 14.45 3.59 -1.22
N ALA A 208 13.72 2.75 -0.48
CA ALA A 208 13.51 1.35 -0.86
C ALA A 208 12.70 1.23 -2.16
N CYS A 209 11.65 2.04 -2.33
CA CYS A 209 10.88 2.07 -3.58
C CYS A 209 11.73 2.55 -4.77
N LEU A 210 12.66 3.49 -4.57
CA LEU A 210 13.61 3.88 -5.59
C LEU A 210 14.51 2.71 -5.97
N ALA A 211 15.04 1.97 -4.99
CA ALA A 211 15.85 0.78 -5.27
C ALA A 211 15.06 -0.33 -5.99
N GLU A 212 13.77 -0.48 -5.71
CA GLU A 212 12.90 -1.46 -6.38
C GLU A 212 12.57 -1.08 -7.82
N ASN A 213 12.31 0.21 -8.09
CA ASN A 213 11.88 0.68 -9.42
C ASN A 213 13.03 1.14 -10.31
N TYR A 214 14.17 1.53 -9.73
CA TYR A 214 15.34 2.05 -10.42
C TYR A 214 16.55 1.18 -10.14
N CYS A 215 16.50 -0.05 -10.65
CA CYS A 215 17.61 -0.99 -10.63
C CYS A 215 17.64 -1.87 -11.89
N ASP A 216 18.76 -2.55 -12.09
CA ASP A 216 18.92 -3.66 -13.02
C ASP A 216 19.77 -4.76 -12.36
N ASP A 217 20.13 -5.79 -13.12
CA ASP A 217 20.94 -6.93 -12.63
C ASP A 217 22.33 -6.53 -12.11
N LYS A 218 22.81 -5.30 -12.39
CA LYS A 218 24.11 -4.80 -11.97
C LYS A 218 24.04 -3.87 -10.75
N GLY A 219 22.88 -3.32 -10.44
CA GLY A 219 22.67 -2.48 -9.27
C GLY A 219 21.69 -1.35 -9.48
N LEU A 220 21.86 -0.25 -8.74
CA LEU A 220 20.94 0.89 -8.79
C LEU A 220 21.05 1.65 -10.12
N CYS A 221 19.97 2.34 -10.49
CA CYS A 221 19.84 3.20 -11.66
C CYS A 221 19.19 4.53 -11.26
N LEU A 222 19.74 5.21 -10.25
CA LEU A 222 19.05 6.29 -9.55
C LEU A 222 18.72 7.47 -10.49
N PRO A 223 17.52 8.05 -10.38
CA PRO A 223 17.19 9.30 -11.06
C PRO A 223 18.11 10.44 -10.64
N ILE A 224 18.40 11.35 -11.56
CA ILE A 224 19.32 12.46 -11.30
C ILE A 224 18.89 13.41 -10.18
N SER A 225 17.59 13.48 -9.88
CA SER A 225 17.04 14.33 -8.82
C SER A 225 17.28 13.80 -7.40
N VAL A 226 17.57 12.51 -7.24
CA VAL A 226 17.70 11.84 -5.93
C VAL A 226 19.02 11.09 -5.78
N ALA A 227 19.80 10.96 -6.85
CA ALA A 227 21.13 10.39 -6.79
C ALA A 227 22.01 11.21 -5.83
N PRO A 228 22.84 10.57 -4.99
CA PRO A 228 23.67 11.28 -4.01
C PRO A 228 24.74 12.15 -4.67
N MET A 229 25.12 11.81 -5.90
CA MET A 229 26.00 12.58 -6.79
C MET A 229 25.48 12.40 -8.22
N GLN A 230 25.70 13.39 -9.08
CA GLN A 230 25.25 13.34 -10.48
C GLN A 230 26.22 12.53 -11.34
N VAL A 231 27.52 12.68 -11.09
CA VAL A 231 28.60 12.10 -11.89
C VAL A 231 29.48 11.17 -11.06
N HIS A 232 29.76 9.98 -11.57
CA HIS A 232 30.85 9.11 -11.13
C HIS A 232 32.06 9.30 -12.05
N LEU A 233 33.09 10.00 -11.59
CA LEU A 233 34.34 10.17 -12.32
C LEU A 233 35.29 9.00 -12.01
N VAL A 234 35.47 8.10 -12.96
CA VAL A 234 36.37 6.94 -12.85
C VAL A 234 37.71 7.29 -13.50
N SER A 235 38.77 7.40 -12.69
CA SER A 235 40.12 7.61 -13.21
C SER A 235 40.89 6.29 -13.39
N LEU A 236 41.36 6.06 -14.61
CA LEU A 236 42.23 4.93 -14.98
C LEU A 236 43.63 5.38 -15.42
N VAL A 237 43.92 6.68 -15.29
CA VAL A 237 45.21 7.25 -15.63
C VAL A 237 46.23 7.05 -14.52
N LYS A 238 47.50 7.00 -14.91
CA LYS A 238 48.60 6.93 -13.94
C LYS A 238 48.88 8.26 -13.25
N ASP A 239 48.63 9.37 -13.96
CA ASP A 239 48.85 10.72 -13.45
C ASP A 239 47.61 11.20 -12.70
N PRO A 240 47.64 11.29 -11.35
CA PRO A 240 46.50 11.72 -10.55
C PRO A 240 46.08 13.16 -10.84
N ALA A 241 47.02 14.02 -11.26
CA ALA A 241 46.77 15.46 -11.46
C ALA A 241 45.73 15.71 -12.56
N MET A 242 45.67 14.84 -13.58
CA MET A 242 44.64 14.96 -14.63
C MET A 242 43.24 14.66 -14.11
N GLY A 243 43.09 13.63 -13.26
CA GLY A 243 41.81 13.29 -12.65
C GLY A 243 41.33 14.36 -11.67
N GLU A 244 42.24 14.86 -10.84
CA GLU A 244 41.98 15.95 -9.89
C GLU A 244 41.60 17.26 -10.61
N SER A 245 42.28 17.59 -11.71
CA SER A 245 41.94 18.77 -12.52
C SER A 245 40.53 18.69 -13.10
N LEU A 246 40.14 17.54 -13.67
CA LEU A 246 38.79 17.37 -14.22
C LEU A 246 37.73 17.37 -13.12
N TYR A 247 37.99 16.72 -11.99
CA TYR A 247 37.13 16.76 -10.81
C TYR A 247 36.87 18.20 -10.34
N ASN A 248 37.93 18.99 -10.18
CA ASN A 248 37.83 20.39 -9.76
C ASN A 248 37.06 21.25 -10.77
N GLN A 249 37.26 21.04 -12.07
CA GLN A 249 36.52 21.78 -13.11
C GLN A 249 35.02 21.44 -13.09
N LEU A 250 34.65 20.16 -12.96
CA LEU A 250 33.25 19.73 -12.88
C LEU A 250 32.55 20.28 -11.63
N THR A 251 33.21 20.16 -10.47
CA THR A 251 32.66 20.64 -9.19
C THR A 251 32.56 22.17 -9.15
N GLN A 252 33.55 22.90 -9.67
CA GLN A 252 33.48 24.36 -9.82
C GLN A 252 32.34 24.81 -10.75
N ALA A 253 31.95 23.95 -11.69
CA ALA A 253 30.80 24.16 -12.56
C ALA A 253 29.44 23.92 -11.88
N GLY A 254 29.42 23.46 -10.62
CA GLY A 254 28.21 23.16 -9.85
C GLY A 254 27.68 21.73 -10.04
N ILE A 255 28.51 20.81 -10.56
CA ILE A 255 28.14 19.41 -10.78
C ILE A 255 28.60 18.58 -9.57
N ASP A 256 27.69 17.80 -9.00
CA ASP A 256 28.02 16.90 -7.88
C ASP A 256 28.74 15.65 -8.40
N VAL A 257 30.00 15.47 -7.99
CA VAL A 257 30.90 14.45 -8.55
C VAL A 257 31.43 13.53 -7.45
N LEU A 258 31.24 12.23 -7.62
CA LEU A 258 31.98 11.19 -6.92
C LEU A 258 33.24 10.86 -7.70
N TYR A 259 34.41 11.14 -7.13
CA TYR A 259 35.70 10.83 -7.75
C TYR A 259 36.24 9.47 -7.27
N ASP A 260 36.36 8.50 -8.18
CA ASP A 260 37.00 7.21 -7.91
C ASP A 260 38.50 7.24 -8.30
N ASP A 261 39.30 7.68 -7.34
CA ASP A 261 40.77 7.77 -7.38
C ASP A 261 41.48 6.51 -6.84
N ARG A 262 40.70 5.48 -6.44
CA ARG A 262 41.23 4.28 -5.78
C ARG A 262 42.25 3.56 -6.66
N LYS A 263 43.21 2.86 -6.04
CA LYS A 263 44.22 2.05 -6.75
C LYS A 263 43.70 0.64 -7.06
N GLU A 264 42.52 0.58 -7.69
CA GLU A 264 41.83 -0.66 -8.05
C GLU A 264 41.84 -0.91 -9.56
N SER A 265 41.56 -2.17 -9.95
CA SER A 265 41.43 -2.51 -11.37
C SER A 265 40.21 -1.83 -12.00
N ALA A 266 40.29 -1.57 -13.32
CA ALA A 266 39.19 -0.93 -14.05
C ALA A 266 37.88 -1.72 -13.91
N GLY A 267 37.94 -3.06 -13.96
CA GLY A 267 36.76 -3.92 -13.80
C GLY A 267 36.08 -3.75 -12.43
N VAL A 268 36.86 -3.64 -11.35
CA VAL A 268 36.33 -3.40 -10.00
C VAL A 268 35.68 -2.02 -9.92
N LYS A 269 36.35 -0.97 -10.41
CA LYS A 269 35.77 0.38 -10.43
C LYS A 269 34.48 0.46 -11.22
N PHE A 270 34.41 -0.20 -12.38
CA PHE A 270 33.21 -0.21 -13.20
C PHE A 270 32.06 -1.00 -12.54
N ALA A 271 32.36 -2.14 -11.91
CA ALA A 271 31.36 -2.91 -11.16
C ALA A 271 30.81 -2.10 -9.98
N ASP A 272 31.67 -1.43 -9.21
CA ASP A 272 31.25 -0.57 -8.11
C ASP A 272 30.43 0.63 -8.60
N ALA A 273 30.83 1.24 -9.72
CA ALA A 273 30.09 2.35 -10.31
C ALA A 273 28.70 1.93 -10.81
N ASP A 274 28.60 0.75 -11.46
CA ASP A 274 27.32 0.18 -11.88
C ASP A 274 26.45 -0.18 -10.66
N LEU A 275 27.05 -0.68 -9.58
CA LEU A 275 26.37 -1.04 -8.34
C LEU A 275 25.80 0.19 -7.60
N ILE A 276 26.62 1.22 -7.41
CA ILE A 276 26.23 2.49 -6.77
C ILE A 276 25.14 3.18 -7.59
N GLY A 277 25.25 3.13 -8.92
CA GLY A 277 24.15 3.53 -9.79
C GLY A 277 23.98 5.02 -10.00
N LEU A 278 25.06 5.80 -9.97
CA LEU A 278 25.01 7.23 -10.26
C LEU A 278 24.61 7.49 -11.72
N PRO A 279 23.83 8.55 -12.03
CA PRO A 279 23.23 8.76 -13.34
C PRO A 279 24.24 8.82 -14.50
N ILE A 280 25.36 9.49 -14.29
CA ILE A 280 26.39 9.71 -15.32
C ILE A 280 27.70 9.10 -14.84
N ARG A 281 28.37 8.31 -15.67
CA ARG A 281 29.75 7.88 -15.46
C ARG A 281 30.66 8.52 -16.49
N ILE A 282 31.69 9.22 -16.04
CA ILE A 282 32.77 9.76 -16.88
C ILE A 282 34.02 8.93 -16.61
N THR A 283 34.60 8.35 -17.66
CA THR A 283 35.81 7.53 -17.55
C THR A 283 36.99 8.23 -18.20
N LEU A 284 38.00 8.50 -17.37
CA LEU A 284 39.27 9.05 -17.80
C LEU A 284 40.25 7.91 -18.12
N GLY A 285 40.21 7.45 -19.38
CA GLY A 285 41.03 6.34 -19.88
C GLY A 285 42.22 6.78 -20.73
N ASN A 286 43.34 6.05 -20.64
CA ASN A 286 44.56 6.37 -21.39
C ASN A 286 44.38 6.38 -22.92
N ARG A 287 43.41 5.63 -23.46
CA ARG A 287 43.11 5.60 -24.90
C ARG A 287 42.40 6.88 -25.35
N SER A 288 41.25 7.17 -24.75
CA SER A 288 40.43 8.35 -25.09
C SER A 288 41.18 9.65 -24.86
N LEU A 289 42.04 9.71 -23.84
CA LEU A 289 42.90 10.87 -23.57
C LEU A 289 43.88 11.20 -24.69
N LYS A 290 44.43 10.19 -25.40
CA LYS A 290 45.30 10.43 -26.56
C LYS A 290 44.55 11.10 -27.71
N GLU A 291 43.24 10.95 -27.74
CA GLU A 291 42.33 11.57 -28.71
C GLU A 291 41.74 12.88 -28.18
N GLY A 292 42.14 13.35 -26.99
CA GLY A 292 41.60 14.55 -26.36
C GLY A 292 40.18 14.39 -25.83
N LYS A 293 39.77 13.16 -25.48
CA LYS A 293 38.39 12.83 -25.10
C LYS A 293 38.27 12.04 -23.80
N VAL A 294 37.06 12.02 -23.25
CA VAL A 294 36.63 11.12 -22.18
C VAL A 294 35.45 10.26 -22.64
N GLU A 295 35.32 9.06 -22.10
CA GLU A 295 34.17 8.20 -22.33
C GLU A 295 33.07 8.53 -21.32
N VAL A 296 31.83 8.64 -21.78
CA VAL A 296 30.67 8.96 -20.94
C VAL A 296 29.59 7.91 -21.13
N LYS A 297 28.98 7.49 -20.02
CA LYS A 297 27.84 6.56 -20.01
C LYS A 297 26.72 7.08 -19.13
N VAL A 298 25.49 6.92 -19.59
CA VAL A 298 24.29 7.10 -18.76
C VAL A 298 23.96 5.76 -18.12
N ARG A 299 23.78 5.72 -16.79
CA ARG A 299 23.61 4.47 -16.04
C ARG A 299 22.38 3.68 -16.43
N SER A 300 21.29 4.36 -16.80
CA SER A 300 20.06 3.74 -17.30
C SER A 300 20.18 3.20 -18.73
N ASN A 301 21.25 3.54 -19.47
CA ASN A 301 21.49 3.08 -20.83
C ASN A 301 22.98 2.77 -21.05
N LEU A 302 23.44 1.63 -20.52
CA LEU A 302 24.85 1.23 -20.61
C LEU A 302 25.31 0.79 -22.02
N GLU A 303 24.36 0.55 -22.93
CA GLU A 303 24.64 0.15 -24.32
C GLU A 303 25.12 1.34 -25.17
N GLU A 304 24.62 2.53 -24.86
CA GLU A 304 25.05 3.77 -25.50
C GLU A 304 26.43 4.19 -24.99
N ASN A 305 27.36 4.41 -25.93
CA ASN A 305 28.70 4.89 -25.61
C ASN A 305 28.85 6.31 -26.14
N LEU A 306 28.87 7.28 -25.21
CA LEU A 306 29.12 8.68 -25.53
C LEU A 306 30.60 9.00 -25.38
N SER A 307 31.07 10.01 -26.11
CA SER A 307 32.43 10.55 -25.93
C SER A 307 32.40 12.07 -25.98
N PHE A 308 32.98 12.71 -24.96
CA PHE A 308 33.05 14.16 -24.86
C PHE A 308 34.49 14.63 -25.07
N ASN A 309 34.67 15.76 -25.74
CA ASN A 309 36.00 16.36 -25.89
C ASN A 309 36.39 17.00 -24.56
N LEU A 310 37.65 16.86 -24.15
CA LEU A 310 38.16 17.44 -22.90
C LEU A 310 37.96 18.95 -22.83
N GLU A 311 38.05 19.65 -23.95
CA GLU A 311 37.85 21.11 -24.02
C GLU A 311 36.41 21.53 -23.72
N THR A 312 35.42 20.68 -24.04
CA THR A 312 33.98 20.99 -23.91
C THR A 312 33.27 20.09 -22.91
N VAL A 313 34.00 19.24 -22.18
CA VAL A 313 33.43 18.20 -21.30
C VAL A 313 32.53 18.78 -20.23
N ILE A 314 32.87 19.97 -19.70
CA ILE A 314 32.10 20.63 -18.65
C ILE A 314 30.72 21.05 -19.17
N ASP A 315 30.66 21.74 -20.32
CA ASP A 315 29.42 22.19 -20.92
C ASP A 315 28.57 21.02 -21.42
N GLN A 316 29.20 19.99 -22.01
CA GLN A 316 28.50 18.78 -22.43
C GLN A 316 27.93 18.00 -21.24
N THR A 317 28.64 17.95 -20.12
CA THR A 317 28.13 17.30 -18.90
C THR A 317 26.97 18.11 -18.31
N LYS A 318 27.03 19.45 -18.30
CA LYS A 318 25.90 20.29 -17.87
C LYS A 318 24.66 20.08 -18.72
N ALA A 319 24.84 20.03 -20.05
CA ALA A 319 23.73 19.75 -20.96
C ALA A 319 23.10 18.39 -20.66
N LEU A 320 23.92 17.34 -20.50
CA LEU A 320 23.42 16.01 -20.16
C LEU A 320 22.70 15.96 -18.80
N VAL A 321 23.18 16.70 -17.80
CA VAL A 321 22.51 16.84 -16.50
C VAL A 321 21.13 17.49 -16.68
N ALA A 322 21.05 18.57 -17.46
CA ALA A 322 19.79 19.26 -17.75
C ALA A 322 18.81 18.37 -18.51
N ASP A 323 19.29 17.66 -19.54
CA ASP A 323 18.46 16.74 -20.33
C ASP A 323 17.83 15.65 -19.43
N LEU A 324 18.62 15.07 -18.52
CA LEU A 324 18.12 14.06 -17.56
C LEU A 324 17.12 14.63 -16.55
N GLN A 325 17.22 15.92 -16.21
CA GLN A 325 16.25 16.62 -15.36
C GLN A 325 14.95 16.90 -16.11
N ASP A 326 15.05 17.35 -17.36
CA ASP A 326 13.90 17.62 -18.23
C ASP A 326 13.12 16.35 -18.55
N ASP A 327 13.81 15.23 -18.79
CA ASP A 327 13.20 13.91 -18.97
C ASP A 327 12.40 13.45 -17.75
N LEU A 328 12.84 13.83 -16.54
CA LEU A 328 12.12 13.56 -15.31
C LEU A 328 10.90 14.48 -15.18
N ALA A 329 11.08 15.77 -15.45
CA ALA A 329 10.02 16.77 -15.38
C ALA A 329 8.88 16.47 -16.37
N ALA A 330 9.20 16.00 -17.58
CA ALA A 330 8.22 15.63 -18.60
C ALA A 330 7.29 14.46 -18.18
N LYS A 331 7.67 13.68 -17.16
CA LYS A 331 6.86 12.58 -16.59
C LYS A 331 5.93 13.05 -15.47
N ILE A 332 6.09 14.28 -14.98
CA ILE A 332 5.26 14.84 -13.92
C ILE A 332 3.91 15.23 -14.54
N VAL A 333 2.85 14.59 -14.06
CA VAL A 333 1.48 14.95 -14.44
C VAL A 333 0.96 15.95 -13.41
N GLU A 334 0.85 17.21 -13.80
CA GLU A 334 0.15 18.20 -12.99
C GLU A 334 -1.34 17.91 -13.02
N LYS A 335 -1.94 17.75 -11.84
CA LYS A 335 -3.37 17.65 -11.69
C LYS A 335 -3.83 18.85 -10.89
N GLU A 336 -4.53 19.78 -11.56
CA GLU A 336 -5.13 20.90 -10.85
C GLU A 336 -6.14 20.38 -9.83
N TRP A 337 -6.09 20.98 -8.63
CA TRP A 337 -7.10 20.71 -7.63
C TRP A 337 -8.38 21.45 -8.00
N GLU A 338 -9.33 20.73 -8.60
CA GLU A 338 -10.68 21.22 -8.79
C GLU A 338 -11.43 21.13 -7.46
N LYS A 339 -11.98 22.25 -6.99
CA LYS A 339 -12.96 22.25 -5.89
C LYS A 339 -14.15 21.41 -6.34
N ALA A 340 -14.33 20.25 -5.71
CA ALA A 340 -15.59 19.51 -5.71
C ALA A 340 -16.69 20.33 -5.03
#